data_AF-A0AAD9JL56-F1
#
_entry.id   AF-A0AAD9JL56-F1
#
_cell.length_a   1.000
_cell.length_b   1.000
_cell.length_c   1.000
_cell.angle_alpha   90.00
_cell.angle_beta   90.00
_cell.angle_gamma   90.00
#
_symmetry.space_group_name_H-M   'P 1'
#
loop_
_entity.id
_entity.type
_entity.pdbx_description
1 polymer ?
#
loop_
_entity_poly.entity_id
_entity_poly.type
_entity_poly.pdbx_seq_one_letter_code
_entity_poly.pdbx_strand_id
1 'polypeptide(L)'
;MRRSVAHPLARLISCPAQEKKTLEERELEAKVSELNKEIAKAAEELTRASQVMLDTEAAAAEASLVAEQAAADARRIQEQYEARKRAEVEARKAEEERREAERRRREDEERRQEELRRAEEEKKAKLRKPEESKQPDWENWPTFTYTADGDNFSQGIGCIIRGDPDAFRESMAAIELVDPLEKKNLLQDYQELVSDIVKLYPAHGDEELQRPIYVAIPHCTSRSSAISREPVIKAEVDGKWEELTTQEVTFESKKATTRSNELDRVFPLLCEMQICKMQWQRQQKAAFDSYLAVPLFSEVPSLIRPNNHVHLKDS
;
A
#
# COMPACT_ATOMS: atom_id res chain seq x y z
N MET A 1 -75.31 60.14 68.47
CA MET A 1 -76.05 61.17 67.69
C MET A 1 -76.68 60.45 66.50
N ARG A 2 -77.97 60.44 66.17
CA ARG A 2 -79.19 61.09 66.66
C ARG A 2 -80.37 60.20 66.22
N ARG A 3 -81.33 59.98 67.14
CA ARG A 3 -82.81 59.98 67.01
C ARG A 3 -83.45 58.92 66.07
N SER A 4 -84.29 58.01 66.58
CA SER A 4 -85.72 58.21 66.96
C SER A 4 -86.53 58.65 65.73
N VAL A 5 -87.61 57.97 65.30
CA VAL A 5 -88.85 57.73 66.04
C VAL A 5 -89.59 56.51 65.47
N ALA A 6 -90.21 55.72 66.34
CA ALA A 6 -91.22 54.73 66.01
C ALA A 6 -92.59 55.39 65.74
N HIS A 7 -93.36 54.93 64.75
CA HIS A 7 -94.80 55.01 64.82
C HIS A 7 -95.51 53.86 64.08
N PRO A 8 -96.50 53.20 64.71
CA PRO A 8 -97.33 52.17 64.11
C PRO A 8 -98.62 52.81 63.56
N LEU A 9 -99.01 52.45 62.35
CA LEU A 9 -100.37 52.66 61.85
C LEU A 9 -100.90 51.38 61.23
N ALA A 10 -101.71 50.70 62.02
CA ALA A 10 -102.71 49.78 61.55
C ALA A 10 -103.60 50.49 60.51
N ARG A 11 -103.67 49.95 59.29
CA ARG A 11 -104.79 50.17 58.37
C ARG A 11 -105.39 48.82 58.04
N LEU A 12 -106.53 48.56 58.67
CA LEU A 12 -107.58 47.67 58.20
C LEU A 12 -107.85 47.96 56.73
N ILE A 13 -107.57 47.00 55.86
CA ILE A 13 -108.11 46.96 54.50
C ILE A 13 -108.85 45.64 54.38
N SER A 14 -110.17 45.76 54.54
CA SER A 14 -111.19 45.11 53.73
C SER A 14 -111.03 43.61 53.44
N CYS A 15 -111.75 42.78 54.19
CA CYS A 15 -112.22 41.48 53.69
C CYS A 15 -113.01 41.72 52.38
N PRO A 16 -112.67 41.07 51.25
CA PRO A 16 -113.58 41.05 50.13
C PRO A 16 -114.75 40.12 50.45
N ALA A 17 -115.95 40.62 50.22
CA ALA A 17 -117.20 39.87 50.27
C ALA A 17 -117.10 38.62 49.37
N GLN A 18 -117.43 37.44 49.92
CA GLN A 18 -117.62 36.24 49.11
C GLN A 18 -118.98 36.34 48.43
N GLU A 19 -118.99 36.97 47.24
CA GLU A 19 -120.10 36.89 46.30
C GLU A 19 -120.28 35.43 45.87
N LYS A 20 -121.52 34.94 45.97
CA LYS A 20 -121.89 33.60 45.49
C LYS A 20 -121.83 33.59 43.96
N LYS A 21 -120.65 33.29 43.41
CA LYS A 21 -120.43 33.13 41.97
C LYS A 21 -121.43 32.14 41.39
N THR A 22 -122.02 32.50 40.26
CA THR A 22 -122.92 31.63 39.50
C THR A 22 -122.15 30.42 38.95
N LEU A 23 -122.82 29.30 38.65
CA LEU A 23 -122.15 28.10 38.13
C LEU A 23 -121.38 28.39 36.84
N GLU A 24 -121.93 29.25 35.98
CA GLU A 24 -121.31 29.69 34.72
C GLU A 24 -120.00 30.45 34.96
N GLU A 25 -119.92 31.32 35.96
CA GLU A 25 -118.69 32.04 36.32
C GLU A 25 -117.59 31.10 36.80
N ARG A 26 -117.93 30.03 37.53
CA ARG A 26 -116.94 29.03 37.97
C ARG A 26 -116.41 28.19 36.81
N GLU A 27 -117.26 27.86 35.84
CA GLU A 27 -116.85 27.17 34.61
C GLU A 27 -115.94 28.03 33.75
N LEU A 28 -116.23 29.34 33.64
CA LEU A 28 -115.36 30.29 32.95
C LEU A 28 -114.01 30.46 33.67
N GLU A 29 -113.99 30.54 34.99
CA GLU A 29 -112.75 30.59 35.78
C GLU A 29 -111.90 29.33 35.63
N ALA A 30 -112.52 28.15 35.58
CA ALA A 30 -111.82 26.89 35.33
C ALA A 30 -111.19 26.88 33.93
N LYS A 31 -111.92 27.33 32.89
CA LYS A 31 -111.39 27.45 31.52
C LYS A 31 -110.26 28.47 31.42
N VAL A 32 -110.37 29.62 32.07
CA VAL A 32 -109.28 30.61 32.12
C VAL A 32 -108.04 30.06 32.83
N SER A 33 -108.23 29.30 33.91
CA SER A 33 -107.14 28.63 34.62
C SER A 33 -106.45 27.57 33.75
N GLU A 34 -107.22 26.79 32.99
CA GLU A 34 -106.71 25.79 32.06
C GLU A 34 -105.93 26.43 30.90
N LEU A 35 -106.49 27.46 30.27
CA LEU A 35 -105.81 28.23 29.22
C LEU A 35 -104.53 28.88 29.75
N ASN A 36 -104.52 29.42 30.98
CA ASN A 36 -103.31 29.97 31.58
C ASN A 36 -102.24 28.90 31.82
N LYS A 37 -102.63 27.66 32.18
CA LYS A 37 -101.69 26.53 32.28
C LYS A 37 -101.13 26.15 30.91
N GLU A 38 -101.94 26.14 29.87
CA GLU A 38 -101.48 25.87 28.50
C GLU A 38 -100.55 26.97 27.98
N ILE A 39 -100.86 28.24 28.23
CA ILE A 39 -99.99 29.38 27.92
C ILE A 39 -98.67 29.27 28.67
N ALA A 40 -98.69 28.90 29.96
CA ALA A 40 -97.48 28.69 30.74
C ALA A 40 -96.61 27.55 30.19
N LYS A 41 -97.22 26.43 29.78
CA LYS A 41 -96.50 25.32 29.13
C LYS A 41 -95.90 25.74 27.79
N ALA A 42 -96.67 26.43 26.95
CA ALA A 42 -96.19 26.93 25.66
C ALA A 42 -95.04 27.94 25.84
N ALA A 43 -95.10 28.80 26.85
CA ALA A 43 -94.02 29.73 27.18
C ALA A 43 -92.74 28.99 27.65
N GLU A 44 -92.89 27.92 28.44
CA GLU A 44 -91.77 27.08 28.86
C GLU A 44 -91.12 26.35 27.67
N GLU A 45 -91.94 25.77 26.78
CA GLU A 45 -91.46 25.13 25.55
C GLU A 45 -90.76 26.12 24.60
N LEU A 46 -91.29 27.33 24.45
CA LEU A 46 -90.66 28.39 23.65
C LEU A 46 -89.30 28.82 24.25
N THR A 47 -89.20 28.87 25.57
CA THR A 47 -87.93 29.19 26.26
C THR A 47 -86.92 28.07 26.05
N ARG A 48 -87.33 26.81 26.17
CA ARG A 48 -86.46 25.65 25.89
C ARG A 48 -86.02 25.61 24.43
N ALA A 49 -86.92 25.86 23.48
CA ALA A 49 -86.60 25.94 22.06
C ALA A 49 -85.60 27.07 21.77
N SER A 50 -85.77 28.24 22.40
CA SER A 50 -84.83 29.36 22.27
C SER A 50 -83.45 29.01 22.84
N GLN A 51 -83.38 28.31 23.97
CA GLN A 51 -82.11 27.85 24.54
C GLN A 51 -81.39 26.87 23.61
N VAL A 52 -82.11 25.89 23.05
CA VAL A 52 -81.54 24.93 22.09
C VAL A 52 -81.00 25.65 20.86
N MET A 53 -81.71 26.67 20.34
CA MET A 53 -81.21 27.46 19.21
C MET A 53 -79.90 28.18 19.57
N LEU A 54 -79.82 28.84 20.72
CA LEU A 54 -78.59 29.49 21.18
C LEU A 54 -77.43 28.50 21.35
N ASP A 55 -77.69 27.32 21.93
CA ASP A 55 -76.66 26.28 22.10
C ASP A 55 -76.19 25.74 20.74
N THR A 56 -77.09 25.59 19.76
CA THR A 56 -76.71 25.17 18.40
C THR A 56 -75.93 26.24 17.64
N GLU A 57 -76.27 27.52 17.82
CA GLU A 57 -75.51 28.63 17.23
C GLU A 57 -74.11 28.74 17.83
N ALA A 58 -73.99 28.57 19.16
CA ALA A 58 -72.70 28.54 19.85
C ALA A 58 -71.85 27.36 19.36
N ALA A 59 -72.41 26.16 19.29
CA ALA A 59 -71.71 24.98 18.79
C ALA A 59 -71.28 25.12 17.32
N ALA A 60 -72.12 25.74 16.48
CA ALA A 60 -71.79 26.02 15.08
C ALA A 60 -70.65 27.05 14.95
N ALA A 61 -70.65 28.09 15.77
CA ALA A 61 -69.58 29.08 15.82
C ALA A 61 -68.25 28.47 16.28
N GLU A 62 -68.26 27.65 17.32
CA GLU A 62 -67.08 26.91 17.80
C GLU A 62 -66.54 25.95 16.74
N ALA A 63 -67.41 25.17 16.09
CA ALA A 63 -67.02 24.27 15.01
C ALA A 63 -66.39 25.01 13.82
N SER A 64 -66.94 26.18 13.46
CA SER A 64 -66.37 27.04 12.40
C SER A 64 -64.97 27.54 12.77
N LEU A 65 -64.77 27.98 14.02
CA LEU A 65 -63.49 28.47 14.49
C LEU A 65 -62.43 27.36 14.53
N VAL A 66 -62.80 26.16 14.97
CA VAL A 66 -61.92 24.99 14.95
C VAL A 66 -61.56 24.58 13.51
N ALA A 67 -62.54 24.60 12.59
CA ALA A 67 -62.30 24.29 11.19
C ALA A 67 -61.34 25.31 10.53
N GLU A 68 -61.49 26.60 10.84
CA GLU A 68 -60.61 27.65 10.35
C GLU A 68 -59.18 27.50 10.91
N GLN A 69 -59.04 27.21 12.20
CA GLN A 69 -57.73 26.93 12.82
C GLN A 69 -57.06 25.71 12.20
N ALA A 70 -57.80 24.61 12.03
CA ALA A 70 -57.28 23.40 11.39
C ALA A 70 -56.84 23.66 9.93
N ALA A 71 -57.60 24.48 9.19
CA ALA A 71 -57.23 24.87 7.82
C ALA A 71 -55.98 25.76 7.80
N ALA A 72 -55.84 26.70 8.73
CA ALA A 72 -54.66 27.54 8.85
C ALA A 72 -53.41 26.72 9.22
N ASP A 73 -53.54 25.78 10.16
CA ASP A 73 -52.44 24.88 10.54
C ASP A 73 -52.04 23.94 9.41
N ALA A 74 -53.01 23.39 8.67
CA ALA A 74 -52.73 22.56 7.50
C ALA A 74 -51.93 23.33 6.44
N ARG A 75 -52.30 24.59 6.16
CA ARG A 75 -51.55 25.47 5.25
C ARG A 75 -50.13 25.74 5.75
N ARG A 76 -49.96 26.06 7.03
CA ARG A 76 -48.66 26.29 7.65
C ARG A 76 -47.74 25.07 7.55
N ILE A 77 -48.28 23.88 7.81
CA ILE A 77 -47.54 22.61 7.70
C ILE A 77 -47.14 22.35 6.25
N GLN A 78 -48.04 22.59 5.29
CA GLN A 78 -47.74 22.42 3.87
C GLN A 78 -46.64 23.39 3.41
N GLU A 79 -46.70 24.66 3.77
CA GLU A 79 -45.68 25.66 3.43
C GLU A 79 -44.31 25.29 4.03
N GLN A 80 -44.27 24.82 5.28
CA GLN A 80 -43.03 24.35 5.91
C GLN A 80 -42.47 23.12 5.21
N TYR A 81 -43.32 22.18 4.79
CA TYR A 81 -42.90 20.99 4.05
C TYR A 81 -42.33 21.36 2.68
N GLU A 82 -42.98 22.25 1.94
CA GLU A 82 -42.50 22.75 0.66
C GLU A 82 -41.18 23.54 0.80
N ALA A 83 -41.08 24.40 1.81
CA ALA A 83 -39.86 25.14 2.10
C ALA A 83 -38.69 24.21 2.44
N ARG A 84 -38.93 23.19 3.28
CA ARG A 84 -37.91 22.17 3.62
C ARG A 84 -37.49 21.38 2.39
N LYS A 85 -38.43 20.98 1.53
CA LYS A 85 -38.14 20.26 0.28
C LYS A 85 -37.31 21.13 -0.68
N ARG A 86 -37.61 22.42 -0.80
CA ARG A 86 -36.81 23.35 -1.62
C ARG A 86 -35.39 23.52 -1.06
N ALA A 87 -35.26 23.72 0.25
CA ALA A 87 -33.96 23.83 0.91
C ALA A 87 -33.11 22.56 0.77
N GLU A 88 -33.72 21.37 0.86
CA GLU A 88 -33.00 20.10 0.68
C GLU A 88 -32.51 19.92 -0.76
N VAL A 89 -33.33 20.27 -1.75
CA VAL A 89 -32.93 20.20 -3.17
C VAL A 89 -31.81 21.21 -3.46
N GLU A 90 -31.89 22.42 -2.91
CA GLU A 90 -30.84 23.43 -3.07
C GLU A 90 -29.55 23.02 -2.37
N ALA A 91 -29.62 22.48 -1.15
CA ALA A 91 -28.47 21.95 -0.43
C ALA A 91 -27.81 20.79 -1.17
N ARG A 92 -28.60 19.87 -1.75
CA ARG A 92 -28.09 18.76 -2.55
C ARG A 92 -27.38 19.25 -3.83
N LYS A 93 -27.95 20.25 -4.52
CA LYS A 93 -27.32 20.87 -5.70
C LYS A 93 -26.01 21.57 -5.33
N ALA A 94 -26.01 22.35 -4.24
CA ALA A 94 -24.81 23.03 -3.76
C ALA A 94 -23.71 22.05 -3.33
N GLU A 95 -24.07 20.93 -2.70
CA GLU A 95 -23.10 19.88 -2.35
C GLU A 95 -22.54 19.17 -3.59
N GLU A 96 -23.39 18.87 -4.57
CA GLU A 96 -22.97 18.25 -5.83
C GLU A 96 -22.04 19.18 -6.63
N GLU A 97 -22.36 20.47 -6.72
CA GLU A 97 -21.51 21.48 -7.35
C GLU A 97 -20.17 21.64 -6.60
N ARG A 98 -20.17 21.61 -5.26
CA ARG A 98 -18.93 21.63 -4.47
C ARG A 98 -18.06 20.40 -4.74
N ARG A 99 -18.66 19.22 -4.82
CA ARG A 99 -17.95 17.96 -5.13
C ARG A 99 -17.39 17.99 -6.55
N GLU A 100 -18.14 18.52 -7.52
CA GLU A 100 -17.67 18.64 -8.90
C GLU A 100 -16.55 19.67 -9.03
N ALA A 101 -16.65 20.82 -8.35
CA ALA A 101 -15.60 21.83 -8.32
C ALA A 101 -14.31 21.30 -7.66
N GLU A 102 -14.43 20.51 -6.58
CA GLU A 102 -13.30 19.85 -5.94
C GLU A 102 -12.66 18.79 -6.86
N ARG A 103 -13.48 17.99 -7.57
CA ARG A 103 -12.99 17.03 -8.56
C ARG A 103 -12.22 17.71 -9.69
N ARG A 104 -12.77 18.80 -10.26
CA ARG A 104 -12.09 19.58 -11.31
C ARG A 104 -10.78 20.19 -10.82
N ARG A 105 -10.74 20.70 -9.58
CA ARG A 105 -9.48 21.19 -8.98
C ARG A 105 -8.43 20.10 -8.83
N ARG A 106 -8.83 18.88 -8.43
CA ARG A 106 -7.90 17.74 -8.32
C ARG A 106 -7.40 17.31 -9.70
N GLU A 107 -8.27 17.19 -10.69
CA GLU A 107 -7.90 16.84 -12.06
C GLU A 107 -6.97 17.90 -12.69
N ASP A 108 -7.19 19.19 -12.44
CA ASP A 108 -6.30 20.27 -12.92
C ASP A 108 -4.96 20.29 -12.19
N GLU A 109 -4.94 20.02 -10.89
CA GLU A 109 -3.70 19.90 -10.11
C GLU A 109 -2.89 18.67 -10.55
N GLU A 110 -3.54 17.53 -10.75
CA GLU A 110 -2.91 16.31 -11.26
C GLU A 110 -2.37 16.50 -12.68
N ARG A 111 -3.10 17.21 -13.56
CA ARG A 111 -2.59 17.59 -14.88
C ARG A 111 -1.35 18.46 -14.80
N ARG A 112 -1.34 19.46 -13.91
CA ARG A 112 -0.19 20.33 -13.71
C ARG A 112 1.00 19.57 -13.14
N GLN A 113 0.77 18.63 -12.22
CA GLN A 113 1.82 17.79 -11.66
C GLN A 113 2.37 16.81 -12.68
N GLU A 114 1.54 16.20 -13.53
CA GLU A 114 1.99 15.32 -14.61
C GLU A 114 2.72 16.11 -15.70
N GLU A 115 2.28 17.33 -16.05
CA GLU A 115 3.02 18.22 -16.96
C GLU A 115 4.37 18.66 -16.37
N LEU A 116 4.42 18.98 -15.07
CA LEU A 116 5.67 19.26 -14.36
C LEU A 116 6.59 18.05 -14.32
N ARG A 117 6.06 16.85 -14.02
CA ARG A 117 6.85 15.62 -13.99
C ARG A 117 7.37 15.27 -15.38
N ARG A 118 6.57 15.42 -16.43
CA ARG A 118 7.03 15.26 -17.82
C ARG A 118 8.06 16.30 -18.22
N ALA A 119 7.90 17.56 -17.84
CA ALA A 119 8.89 18.59 -18.10
C ALA A 119 10.19 18.36 -17.33
N GLU A 120 10.12 17.83 -16.11
CA GLU A 120 11.27 17.44 -15.30
C GLU A 120 11.95 16.19 -15.86
N GLU A 121 11.19 15.18 -16.27
CA GLU A 121 11.68 13.99 -16.97
C GLU A 121 12.32 14.37 -18.31
N GLU A 122 11.75 15.30 -19.08
CA GLU A 122 12.33 15.78 -20.33
C GLU A 122 13.59 16.61 -20.10
N LYS A 123 13.63 17.45 -19.04
CA LYS A 123 14.86 18.13 -18.62
C LYS A 123 15.91 17.14 -18.15
N LYS A 124 15.54 16.12 -17.39
CA LYS A 124 16.42 15.05 -16.92
C LYS A 124 16.87 14.16 -18.08
N ALA A 125 16.05 13.94 -19.10
CA ALA A 125 16.40 13.23 -20.33
C ALA A 125 17.32 14.06 -21.22
N LYS A 126 17.18 15.39 -21.24
CA LYS A 126 18.10 16.31 -21.94
C LYS A 126 19.43 16.48 -21.19
N LEU A 127 19.44 16.38 -19.86
CA LEU A 127 20.64 16.28 -19.03
C LEU A 127 21.26 14.87 -19.06
N ARG A 128 20.43 13.84 -19.28
CA ARG A 128 20.80 12.48 -19.71
C ARG A 128 20.81 12.36 -21.23
N LYS A 129 21.18 13.43 -21.95
CA LYS A 129 21.92 13.17 -23.18
C LYS A 129 23.06 12.25 -22.75
N PRO A 130 23.25 11.11 -23.41
CA PRO A 130 24.34 10.24 -23.05
C PRO A 130 25.58 11.10 -23.30
N GLU A 131 26.17 11.61 -22.22
CA GLU A 131 27.56 11.35 -21.97
C GLU A 131 27.67 9.87 -22.31
N GLU A 132 28.13 9.60 -23.54
CA GLU A 132 28.29 8.26 -24.10
C GLU A 132 28.78 7.46 -22.92
N SER A 133 27.88 6.63 -22.38
CA SER A 133 28.21 5.76 -21.29
C SER A 133 29.24 4.90 -21.96
N LYS A 134 30.51 5.24 -21.77
CA LYS A 134 31.64 4.48 -22.22
C LYS A 134 31.34 3.14 -21.60
N GLN A 135 30.75 2.24 -22.39
CA GLN A 135 30.73 0.84 -22.06
C GLN A 135 32.18 0.60 -21.69
N PRO A 136 32.44 0.11 -20.47
CA PRO A 136 33.81 -0.04 -20.02
C PRO A 136 34.61 -0.69 -21.14
N ASP A 137 35.78 -0.14 -21.49
CA ASP A 137 36.49 -0.50 -22.74
C ASP A 137 36.66 -2.02 -22.93
N TRP A 138 36.61 -2.78 -21.82
CA TRP A 138 36.66 -4.23 -21.76
C TRP A 138 35.46 -4.98 -22.37
N GLU A 139 34.25 -4.41 -22.43
CA GLU A 139 33.10 -5.06 -23.08
C GLU A 139 33.33 -5.25 -24.59
N ASN A 140 34.16 -4.37 -25.18
CA ASN A 140 34.53 -4.39 -26.59
C ASN A 140 35.81 -5.19 -26.88
N TRP A 141 36.46 -5.76 -25.86
CA TRP A 141 37.67 -6.55 -26.06
C TRP A 141 37.37 -7.89 -26.75
N PRO A 142 38.31 -8.38 -27.59
CA PRO A 142 38.17 -9.69 -28.23
C PRO A 142 37.99 -10.78 -27.18
N THR A 143 37.12 -11.73 -27.50
CA THR A 143 36.76 -12.85 -26.62
C THR A 143 37.38 -14.13 -27.15
N PHE A 144 38.15 -14.81 -26.32
CA PHE A 144 38.82 -16.08 -26.62
C PHE A 144 38.20 -17.19 -25.80
N THR A 145 37.80 -18.29 -26.45
CA THR A 145 37.14 -19.44 -25.78
C THR A 145 38.17 -20.54 -25.58
N TYR A 146 38.49 -20.86 -24.32
CA TYR A 146 39.41 -21.93 -24.01
C TYR A 146 38.63 -23.19 -23.68
N THR A 147 38.82 -24.21 -24.51
CA THR A 147 38.24 -25.53 -24.31
C THR A 147 39.16 -26.39 -23.46
N ALA A 148 38.59 -27.18 -22.57
CA ALA A 148 39.31 -28.21 -21.86
C ALA A 148 38.51 -29.51 -21.88
N ASP A 149 39.22 -30.62 -22.00
CA ASP A 149 38.61 -31.94 -22.03
C ASP A 149 38.11 -32.27 -20.62
N GLY A 150 36.81 -32.06 -20.40
CA GLY A 150 36.11 -32.32 -19.15
C GLY A 150 34.69 -32.80 -19.42
N ASP A 151 34.27 -33.85 -18.72
CA ASP A 151 33.02 -34.56 -18.99
C ASP A 151 31.78 -33.97 -18.26
N ASN A 152 31.94 -32.96 -17.39
CA ASN A 152 30.96 -32.75 -16.30
C ASN A 152 30.09 -31.48 -16.36
N PHE A 153 30.60 -30.27 -16.63
CA PHE A 153 29.80 -29.03 -16.46
C PHE A 153 29.50 -28.23 -17.73
N SER A 154 30.42 -28.10 -18.67
CA SER A 154 30.44 -26.92 -19.57
C SER A 154 30.49 -27.20 -21.07
N GLN A 155 30.07 -28.38 -21.52
CA GLN A 155 30.16 -28.78 -22.95
C GLN A 155 31.60 -28.66 -23.51
N GLY A 156 32.61 -28.83 -22.66
CA GLY A 156 34.02 -28.71 -23.02
C GLY A 156 34.59 -27.29 -22.99
N ILE A 157 33.83 -26.28 -22.52
CA ILE A 157 34.35 -24.90 -22.34
C ILE A 157 34.92 -24.76 -20.92
N GLY A 158 36.24 -24.61 -20.78
CA GLY A 158 36.83 -24.36 -19.46
C GLY A 158 36.60 -22.92 -19.01
N CYS A 159 36.99 -21.94 -19.83
CA CYS A 159 36.72 -20.54 -19.56
C CYS A 159 36.69 -19.69 -20.84
N ILE A 160 36.23 -18.45 -20.69
CA ILE A 160 36.23 -17.44 -21.73
C ILE A 160 37.04 -16.26 -21.23
N ILE A 161 38.05 -15.83 -22.00
CA ILE A 161 38.91 -14.71 -21.60
C ILE A 161 38.70 -13.54 -22.56
N ARG A 162 38.51 -12.34 -22.00
CA ARG A 162 38.63 -11.08 -22.72
C ARG A 162 39.90 -10.37 -22.30
N GLY A 163 40.64 -9.89 -23.27
CA GLY A 163 41.86 -9.14 -23.03
C GLY A 163 42.03 -8.05 -24.06
N ASP A 164 42.72 -7.00 -23.65
CA ASP A 164 43.04 -5.88 -24.52
C ASP A 164 43.78 -6.37 -25.78
N PRO A 165 43.31 -6.03 -26.99
CA PRO A 165 43.90 -6.54 -28.23
C PRO A 165 45.37 -6.16 -28.42
N ASP A 166 45.83 -5.07 -27.79
CA ASP A 166 47.22 -4.62 -27.86
C ASP A 166 48.13 -5.36 -26.86
N ALA A 167 47.55 -5.93 -25.80
CA ALA A 167 48.31 -6.49 -24.68
C ALA A 167 48.07 -7.99 -24.41
N PHE A 168 47.03 -8.58 -24.98
CA PHE A 168 46.66 -9.98 -24.78
C PHE A 168 46.35 -10.69 -26.10
N ARG A 169 46.87 -11.91 -26.25
CA ARG A 169 46.61 -12.79 -27.38
C ARG A 169 46.20 -14.17 -26.87
N GLU A 170 45.41 -14.88 -27.66
CA GLU A 170 44.94 -16.24 -27.34
C GLU A 170 46.07 -17.20 -26.93
N SER A 171 47.23 -17.10 -27.58
CA SER A 171 48.38 -17.96 -27.30
C SER A 171 49.11 -17.63 -25.98
N MET A 172 48.74 -16.57 -25.25
CA MET A 172 49.45 -16.16 -24.03
C MET A 172 49.00 -16.92 -22.80
N ALA A 173 47.79 -17.48 -22.82
CA ALA A 173 47.23 -18.25 -21.71
C ALA A 173 46.95 -19.68 -22.13
N ALA A 174 47.09 -20.60 -21.18
CA ALA A 174 46.66 -21.98 -21.28
C ALA A 174 45.82 -22.32 -20.05
N ILE A 175 44.93 -23.30 -20.21
CA ILE A 175 44.05 -23.76 -19.15
C ILE A 175 44.25 -25.26 -18.92
N GLU A 176 44.06 -25.66 -17.67
CA GLU A 176 44.02 -27.04 -17.23
C GLU A 176 42.84 -27.19 -16.25
N LEU A 177 42.06 -28.26 -16.38
CA LEU A 177 41.04 -28.58 -15.38
C LEU A 177 41.70 -29.34 -14.24
N VAL A 178 41.39 -28.91 -13.02
CA VAL A 178 41.90 -29.54 -11.80
C VAL A 178 40.81 -30.42 -11.22
N ASP A 179 41.16 -31.66 -10.88
CA ASP A 179 40.24 -32.57 -10.21
C ASP A 179 39.90 -32.00 -8.81
N PRO A 180 38.60 -31.77 -8.49
CA PRO A 180 38.17 -31.32 -7.18
C PRO A 180 38.68 -32.20 -6.02
N LEU A 181 38.89 -33.51 -6.27
CA LEU A 181 39.37 -34.45 -5.26
C LEU A 181 40.84 -34.21 -4.87
N GLU A 182 41.64 -33.60 -5.75
CA GLU A 182 43.04 -33.27 -5.47
C GLU A 182 43.18 -32.07 -4.52
N LYS A 183 42.17 -31.19 -4.47
CA LYS A 183 42.17 -29.96 -3.69
C LYS A 183 41.35 -30.10 -2.40
N LYS A 184 42.03 -30.50 -1.32
CA LYS A 184 41.42 -30.57 0.02
C LYS A 184 41.08 -29.17 0.55
N ASN A 185 39.91 -29.03 1.21
CA ASN A 185 39.43 -27.82 1.90
C ASN A 185 39.05 -26.61 1.01
N LEU A 186 38.61 -26.84 -0.23
CA LEU A 186 38.15 -25.76 -1.12
C LEU A 186 36.85 -25.09 -0.64
N LEU A 187 35.93 -25.88 -0.10
CA LEU A 187 34.56 -25.48 0.22
C LEU A 187 34.33 -25.50 1.73
N GLN A 188 33.54 -24.54 2.20
CA GLN A 188 32.97 -24.57 3.56
C GLN A 188 31.66 -25.37 3.55
N ASP A 189 31.19 -25.82 4.72
CA ASP A 189 30.03 -26.74 4.84
C ASP A 189 28.72 -26.22 4.20
N TYR A 190 28.59 -24.90 4.02
CA TYR A 190 27.42 -24.24 3.41
C TYR A 190 27.64 -23.83 1.95
N GLN A 191 28.79 -24.18 1.37
CA GLN A 191 29.18 -23.86 0.00
C GLN A 191 29.14 -25.11 -0.88
N GLU A 192 28.87 -24.91 -2.16
CA GLU A 192 28.74 -25.96 -3.16
C GLU A 192 29.53 -25.57 -4.40
N LEU A 193 30.22 -26.53 -5.01
CA LEU A 193 30.91 -26.32 -6.27
C LEU A 193 29.91 -26.38 -7.42
N VAL A 194 29.79 -25.27 -8.15
CA VAL A 194 28.82 -25.12 -9.27
C VAL A 194 29.50 -25.08 -10.65
N SER A 195 30.81 -25.29 -10.72
CA SER A 195 31.65 -25.21 -11.93
C SER A 195 32.90 -26.08 -11.78
N ASP A 196 33.55 -26.44 -12.89
CA ASP A 196 34.90 -27.00 -12.88
C ASP A 196 35.92 -26.02 -12.25
N ILE A 197 36.96 -26.58 -11.63
CA ILE A 197 38.11 -25.80 -11.11
C ILE A 197 39.10 -25.62 -12.25
N VAL A 198 39.32 -24.37 -12.65
CA VAL A 198 40.20 -24.02 -13.78
C VAL A 198 41.52 -23.47 -13.26
N LYS A 199 42.62 -24.06 -13.70
CA LYS A 199 43.97 -23.54 -13.51
C LYS A 199 44.39 -22.79 -14.76
N LEU A 200 44.51 -21.47 -14.64
CA LEU A 200 44.97 -20.57 -15.69
C LEU A 200 46.46 -20.30 -15.49
N TYR A 201 47.27 -20.49 -16.54
CA TYR A 201 48.71 -20.24 -16.49
C TYR A 201 49.20 -19.69 -17.83
N PRO A 202 50.32 -18.96 -17.86
CA PRO A 202 50.89 -18.48 -19.12
C PRO A 202 51.38 -19.65 -19.98
N ALA A 203 51.06 -19.64 -21.27
CA ALA A 203 51.43 -20.73 -22.18
C ALA A 203 52.92 -20.72 -22.56
N HIS A 204 53.58 -19.56 -22.45
CA HIS A 204 54.96 -19.35 -22.91
C HIS A 204 55.83 -18.79 -21.78
N GLY A 205 56.06 -19.58 -20.74
CA GLY A 205 56.94 -19.21 -19.62
C GLY A 205 56.35 -18.09 -18.74
N ASP A 206 57.21 -17.41 -17.99
CA ASP A 206 56.79 -16.39 -16.99
C ASP A 206 56.47 -15.03 -17.63
N GLU A 207 55.54 -14.98 -18.58
CA GLU A 207 55.06 -13.72 -19.14
C GLU A 207 54.12 -13.00 -18.17
N GLU A 208 54.48 -11.77 -17.81
CA GLU A 208 53.63 -10.88 -17.01
C GLU A 208 52.58 -10.20 -17.89
N LEU A 209 51.31 -10.26 -17.49
CA LEU A 209 50.25 -9.50 -18.14
C LEU A 209 50.46 -7.99 -17.93
N GLN A 210 50.57 -7.25 -19.04
CA GLN A 210 50.74 -5.80 -19.00
C GLN A 210 49.46 -5.06 -18.59
N ARG A 211 48.29 -5.64 -18.90
CA ARG A 211 46.95 -5.12 -18.64
C ARG A 211 46.08 -6.21 -17.99
N PRO A 212 45.07 -5.84 -17.20
CA PRO A 212 44.14 -6.81 -16.63
C PRO A 212 43.39 -7.56 -17.74
N ILE A 213 43.03 -8.80 -17.46
CA ILE A 213 42.14 -9.62 -18.31
C ILE A 213 40.87 -9.93 -17.55
N TYR A 214 39.80 -10.19 -18.30
CA TYR A 214 38.52 -10.63 -17.77
C TYR A 214 38.36 -12.10 -18.05
N VAL A 215 38.01 -12.88 -17.04
CA VAL A 215 37.82 -14.33 -17.16
C VAL A 215 36.40 -14.66 -16.75
N ALA A 216 35.68 -15.30 -17.67
CA ALA A 216 34.33 -15.79 -17.47
C ALA A 216 34.34 -17.31 -17.40
N ILE A 217 33.86 -17.87 -16.28
CA ILE A 217 33.84 -19.32 -16.03
C ILE A 217 32.40 -19.83 -16.11
N PRO A 218 32.09 -20.81 -17.00
CA PRO A 218 30.74 -21.35 -17.12
C PRO A 218 30.36 -22.11 -15.86
N HIS A 219 29.16 -21.88 -15.36
CA HIS A 219 28.67 -22.55 -14.17
C HIS A 219 27.21 -23.02 -14.32
N CYS A 220 26.82 -23.97 -13.48
CA CYS A 220 25.51 -24.61 -13.47
C CYS A 220 24.80 -24.37 -12.13
N THR A 221 24.31 -23.15 -11.91
CA THR A 221 23.45 -22.87 -10.76
C THR A 221 22.02 -23.26 -11.09
N SER A 222 21.39 -24.10 -10.25
CA SER A 222 19.97 -24.43 -10.44
C SER A 222 19.10 -23.18 -10.32
N ARG A 223 18.03 -23.08 -11.12
CA ARG A 223 17.10 -21.93 -11.06
C ARG A 223 16.49 -21.75 -9.66
N SER A 224 16.24 -22.84 -8.96
CA SER A 224 15.79 -22.83 -7.55
C SER A 224 16.86 -22.29 -6.60
N SER A 225 18.13 -22.63 -6.83
CA SER A 225 19.25 -22.17 -6.01
C SER A 225 19.52 -20.68 -6.22
N ALA A 226 19.43 -20.18 -7.45
CA ALA A 226 19.67 -18.78 -7.80
C ALA A 226 18.73 -17.77 -7.10
N ILE A 227 17.60 -18.23 -6.53
CA ILE A 227 16.68 -17.38 -5.76
C ILE A 227 17.24 -17.05 -4.36
N SER A 228 18.02 -17.96 -3.78
CA SER A 228 18.49 -17.84 -2.38
C SER A 228 20.01 -17.91 -2.21
N ARG A 229 20.74 -18.21 -3.28
CA ARG A 229 22.19 -18.36 -3.31
C ARG A 229 22.77 -17.63 -4.51
N GLU A 230 23.94 -17.04 -4.33
CA GLU A 230 24.68 -16.32 -5.37
C GLU A 230 25.97 -17.09 -5.71
N PRO A 231 26.31 -17.27 -6.99
CA PRO A 231 27.57 -17.88 -7.39
C PRO A 231 28.73 -16.90 -7.13
N VAL A 232 29.75 -17.36 -6.41
CA VAL A 232 30.98 -16.60 -6.15
C VAL A 232 32.18 -17.32 -6.75
N ILE A 233 33.18 -16.58 -7.21
CA ILE A 233 34.45 -17.15 -7.66
C ILE A 233 35.50 -16.96 -6.58
N LYS A 234 36.22 -18.04 -6.27
CA LYS A 234 37.41 -18.02 -5.43
C LYS A 234 38.64 -18.36 -6.25
N ALA A 235 39.76 -17.74 -5.92
CA ALA A 235 41.05 -18.06 -6.51
C ALA A 235 42.09 -18.32 -5.42
N GLU A 236 43.06 -19.18 -5.75
CA GLU A 236 44.25 -19.39 -4.92
C GLU A 236 45.25 -18.25 -5.20
N VAL A 237 45.47 -17.42 -4.18
CA VAL A 237 46.41 -16.29 -4.19
C VAL A 237 47.38 -16.49 -3.04
N ASP A 238 48.68 -16.58 -3.33
CA ASP A 238 49.73 -16.80 -2.31
C ASP A 238 49.46 -18.03 -1.40
N GLY A 239 48.91 -19.11 -1.96
CA GLY A 239 48.58 -20.34 -1.25
C GLY A 239 47.33 -20.27 -0.37
N LYS A 240 46.52 -19.21 -0.47
CA LYS A 240 45.23 -19.06 0.22
C LYS A 240 44.10 -18.86 -0.77
N TRP A 241 42.95 -19.47 -0.49
CA TRP A 241 41.73 -19.27 -1.27
C TRP A 241 41.04 -17.98 -0.82
N GLU A 242 40.98 -17.02 -1.72
CA GLU A 242 40.32 -15.72 -1.51
C GLU A 242 39.13 -15.59 -2.47
N GLU A 243 38.04 -14.99 -1.98
CA GLU A 243 36.88 -14.64 -2.79
C GLU A 243 37.17 -13.37 -3.59
N LEU A 244 36.82 -13.39 -4.87
CA LEU A 244 37.06 -12.29 -5.79
C LEU A 244 35.77 -11.56 -6.10
N THR A 245 35.88 -10.26 -6.37
CA THR A 245 34.73 -9.47 -6.80
C THR A 245 34.28 -9.94 -8.17
N THR A 246 33.06 -10.48 -8.23
CA THR A 246 32.50 -11.12 -9.42
C THR A 246 31.23 -10.42 -9.87
N GLN A 247 30.95 -10.51 -11.16
CA GLN A 247 29.68 -10.10 -11.73
C GLN A 247 29.14 -11.22 -12.61
N GLU A 248 27.86 -11.55 -12.47
CA GLU A 248 27.22 -12.51 -13.36
C GLU A 248 27.00 -11.87 -14.74
N VAL A 249 27.45 -12.54 -15.80
CA VAL A 249 27.40 -12.03 -17.16
C VAL A 249 26.85 -13.09 -18.11
N THR A 250 26.05 -12.65 -19.07
CA THR A 250 25.43 -13.53 -20.06
C THR A 250 26.02 -13.26 -21.44
N PHE A 251 26.56 -14.29 -22.09
CA PHE A 251 27.09 -14.20 -23.45
C PHE A 251 26.03 -14.63 -24.46
N GLU A 252 25.33 -13.67 -25.08
CA GLU A 252 24.25 -13.95 -26.03
C GLU A 252 24.71 -14.80 -27.23
N SER A 253 25.93 -14.57 -27.72
CA SER A 253 26.53 -15.29 -28.86
C SER A 253 26.81 -16.77 -28.58
N LYS A 254 26.78 -17.17 -27.30
CA LYS A 254 27.00 -18.56 -26.84
C LYS A 254 25.73 -19.18 -26.26
N LYS A 255 24.58 -18.50 -26.39
CA LYS A 255 23.27 -19.07 -26.03
C LYS A 255 22.98 -20.21 -26.99
N ALA A 256 23.14 -21.45 -26.52
CA ALA A 256 22.82 -22.64 -27.29
C ALA A 256 21.40 -22.50 -27.86
N THR A 257 21.31 -22.44 -29.19
CA THR A 257 20.03 -22.45 -29.91
C THR A 257 19.51 -23.89 -29.90
N THR A 258 19.10 -24.38 -28.74
CA THR A 258 18.54 -25.73 -28.60
C THR A 258 17.03 -25.65 -28.74
N ARG A 259 16.58 -25.62 -29.99
CA ARG A 259 15.18 -25.84 -30.38
C ARG A 259 15.00 -27.32 -30.75
N SER A 260 15.16 -28.22 -29.79
CA SER A 260 14.69 -29.62 -29.91
C SER A 260 14.79 -30.35 -28.58
N ASN A 261 13.62 -30.63 -28.01
CA ASN A 261 13.27 -31.74 -27.12
C ASN A 261 14.41 -32.51 -26.44
N GLU A 262 14.64 -32.19 -25.17
CA GLU A 262 14.61 -33.14 -24.04
C GLU A 262 14.71 -32.32 -22.74
N LEU A 263 13.98 -32.74 -21.71
CA LEU A 263 13.85 -32.02 -20.45
C LEU A 263 15.22 -31.75 -19.79
N ASP A 264 15.34 -30.56 -19.20
CA ASP A 264 16.39 -30.13 -18.27
C ASP A 264 17.84 -30.14 -18.79
N ARG A 265 18.14 -29.26 -19.75
CA ARG A 265 19.51 -28.73 -19.91
C ARG A 265 19.53 -27.24 -19.61
N VAL A 266 20.01 -26.95 -18.40
CA VAL A 266 20.31 -25.62 -17.86
C VAL A 266 21.28 -24.90 -18.80
N PHE A 267 20.97 -23.64 -19.11
CA PHE A 267 21.88 -22.75 -19.84
C PHE A 267 23.09 -22.45 -18.95
N PRO A 268 24.34 -22.52 -19.45
CA PRO A 268 25.50 -22.11 -18.66
C PRO A 268 25.44 -20.58 -18.49
N LEU A 269 25.17 -20.14 -17.27
CA LEU A 269 25.43 -18.77 -16.85
C LEU A 269 26.94 -18.67 -16.60
N LEU A 270 27.52 -17.51 -16.91
CA LEU A 270 28.96 -17.28 -16.79
C LEU A 270 29.18 -16.29 -15.65
N CYS A 271 30.10 -16.60 -14.73
CA CYS A 271 30.55 -15.61 -13.75
C CYS A 271 31.81 -14.95 -14.29
N GLU A 272 31.82 -13.62 -14.40
CA GLU A 272 32.96 -12.83 -14.86
C GLU A 272 33.76 -12.30 -13.66
N MET A 273 35.08 -12.32 -13.82
CA MET A 273 36.04 -11.90 -12.81
C MET A 273 37.12 -11.02 -13.43
N GLN A 274 37.47 -9.94 -12.74
CA GLN A 274 38.53 -9.04 -13.18
C GLN A 274 39.86 -9.44 -12.51
N ILE A 275 40.79 -10.00 -13.27
CA ILE A 275 42.14 -10.31 -12.77
C ILE A 275 42.99 -9.04 -12.89
N CYS A 276 43.25 -8.40 -11.76
CA CYS A 276 44.06 -7.19 -11.70
C CYS A 276 45.57 -7.51 -11.72
N LYS A 277 46.37 -6.58 -12.26
CA LYS A 277 47.83 -6.67 -12.40
C LYS A 277 48.59 -7.19 -11.17
N MET A 278 48.11 -6.88 -9.96
CA MET A 278 48.74 -7.35 -8.71
C MET A 278 48.57 -8.85 -8.43
N GLN A 279 47.50 -9.50 -8.91
CA GLN A 279 47.24 -10.92 -8.65
C GLN A 279 48.05 -11.84 -9.58
N TRP A 280 48.25 -11.44 -10.85
CA TRP A 280 49.06 -12.21 -11.81
C TRP A 280 50.55 -12.26 -11.42
N GLN A 281 51.13 -11.11 -11.01
CA GLN A 281 52.52 -11.05 -10.53
C GLN A 281 52.75 -11.84 -9.23
N ARG A 282 51.74 -11.97 -8.36
CA ARG A 282 51.82 -12.77 -7.14
C ARG A 282 51.81 -14.28 -7.43
N GLN A 283 51.01 -14.73 -8.40
CA GLN A 283 50.98 -16.14 -8.82
C GLN A 283 52.32 -16.62 -9.39
N GLN A 284 53.06 -15.76 -10.12
CA GLN A 284 54.41 -16.09 -10.58
C GLN A 284 55.40 -16.31 -9.42
N LYS A 285 55.24 -15.61 -8.30
CA LYS A 285 56.13 -15.75 -7.14
C LYS A 285 55.82 -16.98 -6.28
N ALA A 286 54.58 -17.47 -6.30
CA ALA A 286 54.16 -18.67 -5.57
C ALA A 286 54.46 -19.98 -6.33
N ALA A 287 54.60 -19.94 -7.65
CA ALA A 287 54.87 -21.13 -8.47
C ALA A 287 56.34 -21.61 -8.44
N PHE A 288 57.26 -20.84 -7.82
CA PHE A 288 58.69 -21.17 -7.83
C PHE A 288 59.27 -21.69 -6.51
N ASP A 289 58.51 -21.80 -5.43
CA ASP A 289 58.99 -22.50 -4.24
C ASP A 289 57.85 -23.21 -3.51
N SER A 290 58.04 -24.54 -3.43
CA SER A 290 57.75 -25.39 -2.28
C SER A 290 56.49 -26.28 -2.26
N TYR A 291 56.81 -27.56 -2.01
CA TYR A 291 55.98 -28.62 -1.48
C TYR A 291 55.62 -28.38 0.00
N LEU A 292 54.53 -29.04 0.45
CA LEU A 292 54.14 -29.40 1.83
C LEU A 292 55.22 -29.23 2.92
N ALA A 293 54.89 -28.52 4.01
CA ALA A 293 55.22 -28.92 5.39
C ALA A 293 54.47 -28.08 6.45
N VAL A 294 53.87 -28.78 7.42
CA VAL A 294 53.49 -28.30 8.77
C VAL A 294 54.68 -28.69 9.69
N PRO A 295 55.22 -27.84 10.60
CA PRO A 295 54.66 -27.74 11.96
C PRO A 295 54.86 -26.43 12.77
N LEU A 296 53.87 -26.19 13.64
CA LEU A 296 53.90 -25.84 15.08
C LEU A 296 54.74 -24.67 15.66
N PHE A 297 53.99 -23.77 16.33
CA PHE A 297 54.27 -22.92 17.52
C PHE A 297 55.40 -21.87 17.51
N SER A 298 55.03 -20.65 17.93
CA SER A 298 55.82 -19.88 18.91
C SER A 298 54.93 -18.94 19.74
N GLU A 299 54.58 -19.37 20.95
CA GLU A 299 54.43 -18.45 22.08
C GLU A 299 55.65 -18.63 23.00
N VAL A 300 56.02 -17.52 23.64
CA VAL A 300 56.88 -17.34 24.83
C VAL A 300 58.38 -17.03 24.60
N PRO A 301 58.90 -15.94 25.21
CA PRO A 301 60.26 -15.42 25.02
C PRO A 301 61.31 -15.95 26.01
N SER A 302 62.57 -15.82 25.57
CA SER A 302 63.82 -15.64 26.34
C SER A 302 64.11 -16.57 27.52
N LEU A 303 65.19 -17.36 27.42
CA LEU A 303 66.32 -17.35 28.36
C LEU A 303 67.38 -18.42 28.00
N ILE A 304 68.65 -18.02 28.14
CA ILE A 304 69.86 -18.85 28.32
C ILE A 304 70.56 -19.40 27.05
N ARG A 305 71.74 -18.82 26.79
CA ARG A 305 72.86 -19.28 25.93
C ARG A 305 73.60 -20.48 26.59
N PRO A 306 74.75 -20.95 26.05
CA PRO A 306 75.06 -21.58 24.76
C PRO A 306 75.79 -22.93 25.00
N ASN A 307 76.58 -23.41 24.01
CA ASN A 307 77.51 -24.55 24.02
C ASN A 307 76.82 -25.92 23.74
N ASN A 308 77.27 -26.75 22.79
CA ASN A 308 78.65 -27.09 22.42
C ASN A 308 78.78 -27.54 20.95
N HIS A 309 79.98 -27.32 20.43
CA HIS A 309 80.65 -28.10 19.37
C HIS A 309 80.28 -29.59 19.36
N VAL A 310 80.03 -30.16 18.16
CA VAL A 310 80.66 -31.41 17.73
C VAL A 310 80.86 -31.38 16.20
N HIS A 311 82.13 -31.48 15.80
CA HIS A 311 82.61 -31.87 14.48
C HIS A 311 82.26 -33.33 14.16
N LEU A 312 81.92 -33.65 12.91
CA LEU A 312 82.29 -34.88 12.15
C LEU A 312 81.65 -34.71 10.75
N LYS A 313 82.36 -34.31 9.70
CA LYS A 313 83.33 -35.05 8.86
C LYS A 313 82.83 -36.39 8.30
N ASP A 314 82.74 -36.36 6.96
CA ASP A 314 83.13 -37.39 5.99
C ASP A 314 82.28 -38.67 5.90
N SER A 315 81.44 -38.76 4.86
CA SER A 315 81.66 -39.57 3.65
C SER A 315 80.44 -39.51 2.73
#